data_AF-A0AAD7NZJ3-F1
#
_entry.id   AF-A0AAD7NZJ3-F1
#
_cell.length_a   1.000
_cell.length_b   1.000
_cell.length_c   1.000
_cell.angle_alpha   90.00
_cell.angle_beta   90.00
_cell.angle_gamma   90.00
#
_symmetry.space_group_name_H-M   'P 1'
#
loop_
_entity.id
_entity.type
_entity.pdbx_description
1 polymer ?
#
loop_
_entity_poly.entity_id
_entity_poly.type
_entity_poly.pdbx_seq_one_letter_code
_entity_poly.pdbx_strand_id
1 'polypeptide(L)'
;IPRPKNSFIIFRTEFARLHRNPRGSRSKTDVKVLGRTVSGKAADAWRELPPEQKQRYQRLAELEKEQHAREHPDYQYRPRRR
;
A
#
# COMPACT_ATOMS: atom_id res chain seq x y z
N ILE A 1 -10.88 2.20 14.00
CA ILE A 1 -9.49 1.71 13.79
C ILE A 1 -9.32 1.33 12.31
N PRO A 2 -8.36 1.92 11.57
CA PRO A 2 -8.09 1.57 10.17
C PRO A 2 -7.59 0.13 10.05
N ARG A 3 -7.72 -0.49 8.87
CA ARG A 3 -7.22 -1.85 8.64
C ARG A 3 -5.69 -1.89 8.73
N PRO A 4 -5.09 -2.98 9.29
CA PRO A 4 -3.66 -3.19 9.18
C PRO A 4 -3.26 -3.30 7.70
N LYS A 5 -2.10 -2.74 7.36
CA LYS A 5 -1.61 -2.70 5.99
C LYS A 5 -1.09 -4.09 5.60
N ASN A 6 -1.55 -4.61 4.47
CA ASN A 6 -0.95 -5.83 3.90
C ASN A 6 0.37 -5.52 3.16
N SER A 7 1.07 -6.56 2.74
CA SER A 7 2.39 -6.46 2.10
C SER A 7 2.38 -5.55 0.86
N PHE A 8 1.36 -5.67 0.02
CA PHE A 8 1.19 -4.82 -1.16
C PHE A 8 0.86 -3.36 -0.80
N ILE A 9 0.07 -3.10 0.23
CA ILE A 9 -0.25 -1.73 0.67
C ILE A 9 0.99 -1.03 1.20
N ILE A 10 1.86 -1.74 1.94
CA ILE A 10 3.16 -1.22 2.38
C ILE A 10 4.01 -0.87 1.15
N PHE A 11 4.19 -1.81 0.23
CA PHE A 11 4.94 -1.58 -1.01
C PHE A 11 4.39 -0.42 -1.84
N ARG A 12 3.07 -0.36 -2.08
CA ARG A 12 2.44 0.69 -2.86
C ARG A 12 2.62 2.06 -2.22
N THR A 13 2.62 2.14 -0.89
CA THR A 13 2.85 3.40 -0.16
C THR A 13 4.27 3.91 -0.39
N GLU A 14 5.26 3.02 -0.28
CA GLU A 14 6.66 3.33 -0.58
C GLU A 14 6.86 3.69 -2.06
N PHE A 15 6.30 2.90 -2.96
CA PHE A 15 6.34 3.14 -4.40
C PHE A 15 5.73 4.50 -4.75
N ALA A 16 4.57 4.83 -4.17
CA ALA A 16 3.93 6.11 -4.37
C ALA A 16 4.76 7.27 -3.80
N ARG A 17 5.46 7.08 -2.67
CA ARG A 17 6.36 8.08 -2.09
C ARG A 17 7.57 8.34 -3.00
N LEU A 18 8.17 7.27 -3.53
CA LEU A 18 9.32 7.36 -4.44
C LEU A 18 8.94 8.04 -5.77
N HIS A 19 7.75 7.76 -6.28
CA HIS A 19 7.24 8.33 -7.54
C HIS A 19 6.46 9.64 -7.32
N ARG A 20 6.41 10.15 -6.08
CA ARG A 20 5.81 11.46 -5.80
C ARG A 20 6.84 12.52 -6.17
N ASN A 21 6.59 13.19 -7.29
CA ASN A 21 7.41 14.32 -7.73
C ASN A 21 7.51 15.37 -6.59
N PRO A 22 8.72 15.79 -6.17
CA PRO A 22 8.89 16.70 -5.03
C PRO A 22 8.26 18.09 -5.24
N ARG A 23 7.87 18.45 -6.48
CA ARG A 23 7.23 19.75 -6.81
C ARG A 23 5.73 19.83 -6.50
N GLY A 24 5.30 19.27 -5.38
CA GLY A 24 4.06 19.68 -4.69
C GLY A 24 2.70 19.54 -5.41
N SER A 25 2.63 19.13 -6.67
CA SER A 25 1.35 19.10 -7.38
C SER A 25 0.66 17.75 -7.18
N ARG A 26 -0.15 17.64 -6.12
CA ARG A 26 -1.30 16.73 -6.12
C ARG A 26 -2.35 17.31 -7.08
N SER A 27 -2.02 17.42 -8.37
CA SER A 27 -3.03 17.72 -9.37
C SER A 27 -3.89 16.47 -9.50
N LYS A 28 -5.11 16.52 -8.96
CA LYS A 28 -6.17 15.53 -9.22
C LYS A 28 -6.43 15.34 -10.73
N THR A 29 -5.86 16.22 -11.56
CA THR A 29 -5.97 16.27 -13.01
C THR A 29 -4.92 15.41 -13.74
N ASP A 30 -3.76 15.15 -13.15
CA ASP A 30 -2.65 14.42 -13.83
C ASP A 30 -2.91 12.90 -13.94
N VAL A 31 -3.79 12.38 -13.08
CA VAL A 31 -4.20 10.96 -13.10
C VAL A 31 -4.99 10.61 -14.35
N LYS A 32 -5.51 11.60 -15.09
CA LYS A 32 -6.42 11.41 -16.22
C LYS A 32 -5.75 11.45 -17.60
N VAL A 33 -4.52 11.92 -17.72
CA VAL A 33 -3.93 12.27 -19.04
C VAL A 33 -2.95 11.21 -19.58
N LEU A 34 -2.35 10.36 -18.74
CA LEU A 34 -1.39 9.33 -19.20
C LEU A 34 -1.63 7.95 -18.54
N GLY A 35 -2.77 7.34 -18.89
CA GLY A 35 -2.96 5.88 -19.04
C GLY A 35 -2.84 4.92 -17.84
N ARG A 36 -2.15 5.25 -16.74
CA ARG A 36 -2.05 4.33 -15.58
C ARG A 36 -1.78 5.06 -14.27
N THR A 37 -2.67 4.84 -13.30
CA THR A 37 -2.51 5.34 -11.93
C THR A 37 -1.22 4.80 -11.30
N VAL A 38 -0.66 5.49 -10.29
CA VAL A 38 0.47 4.99 -9.48
C VAL A 38 0.21 3.59 -8.93
N SER A 39 -1.06 3.27 -8.61
CA SER A 39 -1.46 1.94 -8.18
C SER A 39 -1.32 0.88 -9.29
N GLY A 40 -1.57 1.25 -10.54
CA GLY A 40 -1.35 0.37 -11.69
C GLY A 40 0.13 0.03 -11.87
N LYS A 41 1.00 1.06 -11.88
CA LYS A 41 2.46 0.87 -11.99
C LYS A 41 3.02 0.07 -10.81
N ALA A 42 2.53 0.34 -9.59
CA ALA A 42 2.91 -0.43 -8.41
C ALA A 42 2.46 -1.90 -8.52
N ALA A 43 1.30 -2.18 -9.11
CA ALA A 43 0.84 -3.56 -9.28
C ALA A 43 1.74 -4.34 -10.26
N ASP A 44 2.23 -3.72 -11.33
CA ASP A 44 3.17 -4.35 -12.25
C ASP A 44 4.53 -4.59 -11.59
N ALA A 45 5.10 -3.55 -10.97
CA ALA A 45 6.36 -3.66 -10.25
C ALA A 45 6.29 -4.70 -9.13
N TRP A 46 5.15 -4.81 -8.45
CA TRP A 46 4.92 -5.86 -7.46
C TRP A 46 4.90 -7.27 -8.07
N ARG A 47 4.35 -7.45 -9.28
CA ARG A 47 4.36 -8.75 -9.96
C ARG A 47 5.78 -9.15 -10.36
N GLU A 48 6.56 -8.20 -10.87
CA GLU A 48 7.95 -8.38 -11.29
C GLU A 48 8.94 -8.50 -10.12
N LEU A 49 8.53 -8.10 -8.90
CA LEU A 49 9.40 -8.13 -7.74
C LEU A 49 9.91 -9.56 -7.42
N PRO A 50 11.21 -9.74 -7.08
CA PRO A 50 11.75 -11.01 -6.65
C PRO A 50 11.06 -11.56 -5.39
N PRO A 51 11.01 -12.89 -5.21
CA PRO A 51 10.39 -13.52 -4.05
C PRO A 51 11.01 -13.05 -2.72
N GLU A 52 12.32 -12.78 -2.68
CA GLU A 52 13.01 -12.30 -1.48
C GLU A 52 12.51 -10.91 -1.06
N GLN A 53 12.27 -10.03 -2.03
CA GLN A 53 11.72 -8.71 -1.76
C GLN A 53 10.25 -8.82 -1.33
N LYS A 54 9.45 -9.65 -1.97
CA LYS A 54 8.06 -9.92 -1.55
C LYS A 54 8.01 -10.45 -0.12
N GLN A 55 8.90 -11.35 0.25
CA GLN A 55 9.02 -11.88 1.61
C GLN A 55 9.34 -10.78 2.62
N ARG A 56 10.20 -9.81 2.29
CA ARG A 56 10.45 -8.66 3.17
C ARG A 56 9.16 -7.90 3.49
N TYR A 57 8.36 -7.58 2.47
CA TYR A 57 7.08 -6.89 2.67
C TYR A 57 6.04 -7.76 3.37
N GLN A 58 6.10 -9.09 3.19
CA GLN A 58 5.25 -10.03 3.91
C GLN A 58 5.58 -10.06 5.40
N ARG A 59 6.87 -10.07 5.77
CA ARG A 59 7.31 -9.95 7.18
C ARG A 59 6.85 -8.63 7.81
N LEU A 60 6.98 -7.52 7.07
CA LEU A 60 6.51 -6.21 7.54
C LEU A 60 4.98 -6.19 7.75
N ALA A 61 4.22 -6.86 6.87
CA ALA A 61 2.78 -6.96 7.00
C ALA A 61 2.35 -7.83 8.19
N GLU A 62 3.08 -8.92 8.47
CA GLU A 62 2.81 -9.75 9.64
C GLU A 62 3.10 -8.97 10.94
N LEU A 63 4.22 -8.25 11.00
CA LEU A 63 4.54 -7.36 12.13
C LEU A 63 3.46 -6.29 12.33
N GLU A 64 3.01 -5.61 11.27
CA GLU A 64 1.94 -4.61 11.38
C GLU A 64 0.64 -5.25 11.88
N LYS A 65 0.32 -6.46 11.41
CA LYS A 65 -0.88 -7.20 11.83
C LYS A 65 -0.79 -7.63 13.30
N GLU A 66 0.35 -8.13 13.74
CA GLU A 66 0.61 -8.52 15.14
C GLU A 66 0.56 -7.30 16.07
N GLN A 67 1.23 -6.21 15.70
CA GLN A 67 1.18 -4.95 16.46
C GLN A 67 -0.25 -4.44 16.54
N HIS A 68 -0.97 -4.42 15.43
CA HIS A 68 -2.37 -4.00 15.40
C HIS A 68 -3.27 -4.87 16.27
N ALA A 69 -3.07 -6.19 16.25
CA ALA A 69 -3.82 -7.12 17.09
C ALA A 69 -3.50 -6.92 18.58
N ARG A 70 -2.25 -6.58 18.92
CA ARG A 70 -1.83 -6.29 20.30
C ARG A 70 -2.35 -4.94 20.80
N GLU A 71 -2.30 -3.90 19.96
CA GLU A 71 -2.77 -2.55 20.27
C GLU A 71 -4.31 -2.47 20.27
N HIS A 72 -4.95 -3.32 19.48
CA HIS A 72 -6.39 -3.35 19.31
C HIS A 72 -6.94 -4.78 19.40
N PRO A 73 -6.97 -5.38 20.60
CA PRO A 73 -7.48 -6.74 20.79
C PRO A 73 -8.96 -6.87 20.41
N ASP A 74 -9.76 -5.80 20.57
CA ASP A 74 -11.18 -5.75 20.18
C ASP A 74 -11.40 -5.36 18.71
N TYR A 75 -10.34 -5.28 17.91
CA TYR A 75 -10.47 -4.90 16.50
C TYR A 75 -11.21 -5.97 15.69
N GLN A 76 -12.38 -5.60 15.18
CA GLN A 76 -13.14 -6.41 14.24
C GLN A 76 -13.43 -5.62 12.96
N TYR A 77 -13.00 -6.16 11.82
CA TYR A 77 -13.30 -5.54 10.52
C TYR A 77 -14.79 -5.67 10.19
N ARG A 78 -15.49 -4.55 10.16
CA ARG A 78 -16.92 -4.46 9.77
C ARG A 78 -17.06 -3.60 8.51
N PRO A 79 -17.07 -4.21 7.31
CA PRO A 79 -17.26 -3.46 6.07
C PRO A 79 -18.65 -2.80 6.06
N ARG A 80 -18.71 -1.48 5.85
CA ARG A 80 -19.98 -0.82 5.54
C ARG A 80 -20.33 -1.14 4.09
N ARG A 81 -21.45 -1.82 3.86
CA ARG A 81 -22.06 -1.90 2.53
C ARG A 81 -22.42 -0.47 2.09
N ARG A 82 -22.03 -0.12 0.87
CA ARG A 82 -22.33 1.15 0.21
C ARG A 82 -23.35 0.89 -0.88
#